data_AF-A0A7W6X1L6-F1
#
_entry.id   AF-A0A7W6X1L6-F1
#
_cell.length_a   1.000
_cell.length_b   1.000
_cell.length_c   1.000
_cell.angle_alpha   90.00
_cell.angle_beta   90.00
_cell.angle_gamma   90.00
#
_symmetry.space_group_name_H-M   'P 1'
#
loop_
_entity.id
_entity.type
_entity.pdbx_description
1 polymer ?
#
loop_
_entity_poly.entity_id
_entity_poly.type
_entity_poly.pdbx_seq_one_letter_code
_entity_poly.pdbx_strand_id
1 'polypeptide(L)'
;MMNALLILAGLAAVSFIQNAAFTAVSRSRNSGDVAHHAKWSVASNGVWFVRQILIYSSVWKAIETGSYGLIAAAGVVYVASTTAGSCWMMAKMLRSETGKQMVGAR
;
A
#
# COMPACT_ATOMS: atom_id res chain seq x y z
N MET A 1 6.18 9.86 -23.83
CA MET A 1 6.02 8.68 -22.94
C MET A 1 6.62 9.01 -21.59
N MET A 2 5.93 8.69 -20.48
CA MET A 2 6.50 8.86 -19.14
C MET A 2 7.70 7.91 -18.98
N ASN A 3 8.80 8.38 -18.40
CA ASN A 3 10.02 7.59 -18.23
C ASN A 3 9.73 6.35 -17.36
N ALA A 4 10.16 5.16 -17.80
CA ALA A 4 9.96 3.90 -17.07
C ALA A 4 10.47 3.95 -15.63
N LEU A 5 11.58 4.65 -15.38
CA LEU A 5 12.10 4.86 -14.02
C LEU A 5 11.14 5.66 -13.14
N LEU A 6 10.51 6.71 -13.68
CA LEU A 6 9.52 7.51 -12.96
C LEU A 6 8.26 6.69 -12.65
N ILE A 7 7.85 5.83 -13.58
CA ILE A 7 6.72 4.91 -13.39
C ILE A 7 7.03 3.92 -12.26
N LEU A 8 8.20 3.28 -12.28
CA LEU A 8 8.60 2.32 -11.27
C LEU A 8 8.80 2.98 -9.89
N ALA A 9 9.40 4.17 -9.84
CA ALA A 9 9.54 4.93 -8.59
C ALA A 9 8.17 5.35 -8.02
N GLY A 10 7.25 5.80 -8.88
CA GLY A 10 5.87 6.10 -8.50
C GLY A 10 5.13 4.86 -7.99
N LEU A 11 5.27 3.72 -8.68
CA LEU A 11 4.72 2.44 -8.26
C LEU A 11 5.27 2.02 -6.89
N ALA A 12 6.58 2.14 -6.68
CA ALA A 12 7.23 1.80 -5.40
C ALA A 12 6.64 2.63 -4.24
N ALA A 13 6.66 3.96 -4.38
CA ALA A 13 6.20 4.88 -3.35
C ALA A 13 4.71 4.65 -3.00
N VAL A 14 3.84 4.57 -4.02
CA VAL A 14 2.41 4.38 -3.78
C VAL A 14 2.11 2.99 -3.25
N SER A 15 2.83 1.95 -3.70
CA SER A 15 2.64 0.59 -3.17
C SER A 15 3.07 0.46 -1.72
N PHE A 16 4.17 1.12 -1.33
CA PHE A 16 4.58 1.21 0.07
C PHE A 16 3.50 1.88 0.93
N ILE A 17 3.06 3.08 0.55
CA ILE A 17 2.07 3.86 1.31
C ILE A 17 0.74 3.10 1.37
N GLN A 18 0.31 2.51 0.26
CA GLN A 18 -0.93 1.75 0.22
C GLN A 18 -0.87 0.55 1.16
N ASN A 19 0.21 -0.23 1.15
CA ASN A 19 0.28 -1.42 1.99
C ASN A 19 0.52 -1.09 3.47
N ALA A 20 1.16 0.05 3.75
CA ALA A 20 1.20 0.64 5.08
C ALA A 20 -0.23 0.98 5.55
N ALA A 21 -1.01 1.73 4.76
CA ALA A 21 -2.41 2.04 5.10
C ALA A 21 -3.29 0.79 5.21
N PHE A 22 -3.08 -0.22 4.35
CA PHE A 22 -3.78 -1.49 4.39
C PHE A 22 -3.50 -2.28 5.68
N THR A 23 -2.25 -2.27 6.13
CA THR A 23 -1.86 -2.88 7.40
C THR A 23 -2.57 -2.18 8.56
N ALA A 24 -2.64 -0.85 8.52
CA ALA A 24 -3.31 -0.07 9.57
C ALA A 24 -4.82 -0.31 9.64
N VAL A 25 -5.51 -0.29 8.49
CA VAL A 25 -6.95 -0.59 8.49
C VAL A 25 -7.21 -2.03 8.95
N SER A 26 -6.36 -2.98 8.55
CA SER A 26 -6.52 -4.39 8.94
C SER A 26 -6.36 -4.61 10.45
N ARG A 27 -5.42 -3.91 11.10
CA ARG A 27 -5.28 -3.95 12.56
C ARG A 27 -6.43 -3.26 13.27
N SER A 28 -6.82 -2.07 12.81
CA SER A 28 -7.90 -1.30 13.42
C SER A 28 -9.26 -2.02 13.44
N ARG A 29 -9.50 -2.97 12.52
CA ARG A 29 -10.69 -3.84 12.54
C ARG A 29 -10.82 -4.65 13.83
N ASN A 30 -9.69 -4.95 14.47
CA ASN A 30 -9.62 -5.72 15.70
C ASN A 30 -9.43 -4.81 16.94
N SER A 31 -9.62 -3.50 16.79
CA SER A 31 -9.57 -2.54 17.89
C SER A 31 -11.00 -2.18 18.36
N GLY A 32 -11.11 -1.60 19.56
CA GLY A 32 -12.38 -1.12 20.12
C GLY A 32 -12.75 0.33 19.72
N ASP A 33 -12.01 0.94 18.78
CA ASP A 33 -12.17 2.34 18.37
C ASP A 33 -12.65 2.45 16.91
N VAL A 34 -13.95 2.70 16.73
CA VAL A 34 -14.60 2.84 15.41
C VAL A 34 -14.08 4.07 14.66
N ALA A 35 -13.77 5.17 15.34
CA ALA A 35 -13.26 6.38 14.70
C ALA A 35 -11.82 6.14 14.17
N HIS A 36 -11.01 5.40 14.93
CA HIS A 36 -9.70 4.94 14.48
C HIS A 36 -9.81 4.05 13.24
N HIS A 37 -10.78 3.12 13.21
CA HIS A 37 -11.03 2.29 12.04
C HIS A 37 -11.48 3.09 10.82
N ALA A 38 -12.43 4.01 10.98
CA ALA A 38 -12.94 4.84 9.90
C ALA A 38 -11.81 5.67 9.23
N LYS A 39 -10.93 6.28 10.03
CA LYS A 39 -9.76 7.02 9.54
C LYS A 39 -8.87 6.16 8.63
N TRP A 40 -8.50 4.97 9.09
CA TRP A 40 -7.63 4.08 8.31
C TRP A 40 -8.35 3.46 7.11
N SER A 41 -9.66 3.28 7.19
CA SER A 41 -10.48 2.82 6.07
C SER A 41 -10.47 3.83 4.93
N VAL A 42 -10.69 5.12 5.21
CA VAL A 42 -10.61 6.19 4.20
C VAL A 42 -9.21 6.26 3.61
N ALA A 43 -8.17 6.25 4.45
CA ALA A 43 -6.78 6.30 3.99
C ALA A 43 -6.42 5.11 3.08
N SER A 44 -6.75 3.88 3.49
CA SER A 44 -6.45 2.67 2.72
C SER A 44 -7.18 2.65 1.37
N ASN A 45 -8.47 3.00 1.36
CA ASN A 45 -9.25 3.01 0.11
C ASN A 45 -8.80 4.13 -0.84
N GLY A 46 -8.53 5.32 -0.32
CA GLY A 46 -8.06 6.45 -1.13
C GLY A 46 -6.72 6.15 -1.82
N VAL A 47 -5.74 5.63 -1.08
CA VAL A 47 -4.43 5.28 -1.68
C VAL A 47 -4.56 4.07 -2.61
N TRP A 48 -5.44 3.10 -2.31
CA TRP A 48 -5.70 1.98 -3.21
C TRP A 48 -6.21 2.44 -4.58
N PHE A 49 -7.13 3.40 -4.61
CA PHE A 49 -7.63 3.99 -5.86
C PHE A 49 -6.48 4.59 -6.71
N VAL A 50 -5.61 5.39 -6.09
CA VAL A 50 -4.43 5.95 -6.76
C VAL A 50 -3.48 4.86 -7.26
N ARG A 51 -3.26 3.80 -6.46
CA ARG A 51 -2.42 2.65 -6.83
C ARG A 51 -2.94 1.94 -8.08
N GLN A 52 -4.26 1.78 -8.23
CA GLN A 52 -4.86 1.14 -9.40
C GLN A 52 -4.53 1.88 -10.71
N ILE A 53 -4.59 3.22 -10.70
CA ILE A 53 -4.22 4.05 -11.85
C ILE A 53 -2.76 3.83 -12.26
N LEU A 54 -1.86 3.72 -11.28
CA LEU A 54 -0.43 3.47 -11.52
C LEU A 54 -0.13 2.03 -11.96
N ILE A 55 -0.82 1.04 -11.42
CA ILE A 55 -0.70 -0.36 -11.87
C ILE A 55 -1.12 -0.45 -13.34
N TYR A 56 -2.22 0.19 -13.73
CA TYR A 56 -2.63 0.24 -15.13
C TYR A 56 -1.55 0.88 -16.03
N SER A 57 -0.98 2.00 -15.57
CA SER A 57 0.03 2.72 -16.34
C SER A 57 1.39 2.00 -16.44
N SER A 58 1.69 1.07 -15.52
CA SER A 58 2.98 0.39 -15.42
C SER A 58 2.97 -1.05 -15.92
N VAL A 59 1.93 -1.82 -15.59
CA VAL A 59 1.83 -3.26 -15.88
C VAL A 59 0.97 -3.49 -17.11
N TRP A 60 -0.26 -2.94 -17.15
CA TRP A 60 -1.18 -3.23 -18.25
C TRP A 60 -0.69 -2.66 -19.60
N LYS A 61 -0.17 -1.43 -19.61
CA LYS A 61 0.49 -0.88 -20.82
C LYS A 61 1.76 -1.64 -21.23
N ALA A 62 2.51 -2.18 -20.26
CA ALA A 62 3.69 -2.97 -20.56
C ALA A 62 3.33 -4.32 -21.20
N ILE A 63 2.18 -4.89 -20.80
CA ILE A 63 1.62 -6.10 -21.41
C ILE A 63 1.18 -5.83 -22.86
N GLU A 64 0.47 -4.73 -23.11
CA GLU A 64 0.04 -4.34 -24.46
C GLU A 64 1.21 -4.14 -25.43
N THR A 65 2.38 -3.73 -24.91
CA THR A 65 3.60 -3.47 -25.69
C THR A 65 4.58 -4.65 -25.70
N GLY A 66 4.25 -5.77 -25.05
CA GLY A 66 5.12 -6.96 -24.97
C GLY A 66 6.42 -6.76 -24.20
N SER A 67 6.50 -5.75 -23.32
CA SER A 67 7.71 -5.42 -22.57
C SER A 67 7.85 -6.26 -21.29
N TYR A 68 8.17 -7.54 -21.46
CA TYR A 68 8.28 -8.50 -20.35
C TYR A 68 9.32 -8.11 -19.28
N GLY A 69 10.41 -7.45 -19.67
CA GLY A 69 11.41 -6.94 -18.72
C GLY A 69 10.84 -5.87 -17.78
N LEU A 70 10.00 -4.96 -18.30
CA LEU A 70 9.34 -3.93 -17.49
C LEU A 70 8.28 -4.55 -16.57
N ILE A 71 7.56 -5.57 -17.02
CA ILE A 71 6.59 -6.31 -16.20
C ILE A 71 7.30 -6.98 -15.02
N ALA A 72 8.40 -7.69 -15.28
CA ALA A 72 9.18 -8.35 -14.23
C ALA A 72 9.72 -7.33 -13.22
N ALA A 73 10.30 -6.22 -13.69
CA ALA A 73 10.77 -5.13 -12.83
C ALA A 73 9.64 -4.52 -11.98
N ALA A 74 8.48 -4.25 -12.59
CA ALA A 74 7.31 -3.73 -11.88
C ALA A 74 6.81 -4.70 -10.80
N GLY A 75 6.79 -6.02 -11.09
CA GLY A 75 6.44 -7.06 -10.14
C GLY A 75 7.37 -7.10 -8.93
N VAL A 76 8.69 -7.09 -9.16
CA VAL A 76 9.70 -7.05 -8.08
C VAL A 76 9.53 -5.79 -7.23
N VAL A 77 9.43 -4.63 -7.87
CA VAL A 77 9.26 -3.34 -7.18
C VAL A 77 7.98 -3.33 -6.35
N TYR A 78 6.87 -3.81 -6.92
CA TYR A 78 5.59 -3.91 -6.22
C TYR A 78 5.69 -4.81 -4.98
N VAL A 79 6.22 -6.04 -5.13
CA VAL A 79 6.33 -6.99 -4.00
C VAL A 79 7.25 -6.46 -2.91
N ALA A 80 8.42 -5.93 -3.27
CA ALA A 80 9.37 -5.39 -2.30
C ALA A 80 8.76 -4.19 -1.55
N SER A 81 8.15 -3.25 -2.27
CA SER A 81 7.60 -2.02 -1.68
C SER A 81 6.37 -2.30 -0.80
N THR A 82 5.47 -3.18 -1.25
CA THR A 82 4.31 -3.58 -0.45
C THR A 82 4.77 -4.28 0.83
N THR A 83 5.67 -5.26 0.73
CA THR A 83 6.22 -5.96 1.90
C THR A 83 6.85 -4.98 2.90
N ALA A 84 7.71 -4.08 2.42
CA ALA A 84 8.34 -3.06 3.27
C ALA A 84 7.32 -2.15 3.95
N GLY A 85 6.31 -1.67 3.22
CA GLY A 85 5.25 -0.82 3.78
C GLY A 85 4.44 -1.51 4.88
N SER A 86 4.17 -2.80 4.71
CA SER A 86 3.46 -3.59 5.73
C SER A 86 4.28 -3.77 6.99
N CYS A 87 5.53 -4.23 6.87
CA CYS A 87 6.42 -4.41 8.02
C CYS A 87 6.65 -3.10 8.77
N TRP A 88 6.87 -1.99 8.04
CA TRP A 88 7.06 -0.68 8.63
C TRP A 88 5.84 -0.22 9.42
N MET A 89 4.63 -0.30 8.83
CA MET A 89 3.42 0.15 9.54
C MET A 89 3.10 -0.76 10.73
N MET A 90 3.28 -2.08 10.59
CA MET A 90 3.11 -3.02 11.71
C MET A 90 4.01 -2.61 12.88
N ALA A 91 5.30 -2.40 12.64
CA ALA A 91 6.26 -1.97 13.66
C ALA A 91 5.89 -0.62 14.29
N LYS A 92 5.42 0.33 13.48
CA LYS A 92 4.98 1.64 13.94
C LYS A 92 3.76 1.54 14.87
N MET A 93 2.74 0.80 14.45
CA MET A 93 1.48 0.71 15.20
C MET A 93 1.62 -0.05 16.51
N LEU A 94 2.42 -1.11 16.53
CA LEU A 94 2.74 -1.82 17.78
C LEU A 94 3.36 -0.91 18.86
N ARG A 95 4.02 0.19 18.45
CA ARG A 95 4.62 1.16 19.38
C ARG A 95 3.70 2.33 19.72
N SER A 96 2.70 2.63 18.88
CA SER A 96 1.90 3.85 18.98
C SER A 96 0.44 3.65 19.35
N GLU A 97 -0.12 2.46 19.11
CA GLU A 97 -1.51 2.15 19.49
C GLU A 97 -1.62 2.05 21.01
N THR A 98 -2.57 2.78 21.60
CA THR A 98 -2.84 2.77 23.04
C THR A 98 -4.35 2.73 23.31
N GLY A 99 -4.76 2.19 24.46
CA GLY A 99 -6.17 2.16 24.86
C GLY A 99 -7.04 1.40 23.85
N LYS A 100 -8.18 1.99 23.47
CA LYS A 100 -9.15 1.37 22.53
C LYS A 100 -8.59 1.11 21.13
N GLN A 101 -7.47 1.74 20.77
CA GLN A 101 -6.83 1.51 19.46
C GLN A 101 -6.00 0.23 19.41
N MET A 102 -5.68 -0.37 20.56
CA MET A 102 -4.92 -1.62 20.59
C MET A 102 -5.76 -2.78 20.06
N VAL A 103 -5.10 -3.69 19.35
CA VAL A 103 -5.73 -4.96 18.92
C VAL A 103 -6.17 -5.74 20.15
N GLY A 104 -7.44 -6.17 20.15
CA GLY A 104 -8.07 -6.90 21.25
C GLY A 104 -8.67 -6.02 22.35
N ALA A 105 -8.56 -4.70 22.26
CA ALA A 105 -9.25 -3.78 23.16
C ALA A 105 -10.78 -3.83 22.95
N ARG A 106 -11.55 -3.63 24.03
CA ARG A 106 -13.02 -3.61 24.03
C ARG A 106 -13.55 -2.23 24.44
#